data_AF-A0A349JB17-F1
#
_entry.id   AF-A0A349JB17-F1
#
_cell.length_a   1.000
_cell.length_b   1.000
_cell.length_c   1.000
_cell.angle_alpha   90.00
_cell.angle_beta   90.00
_cell.angle_gamma   90.00
#
_symmetry.space_group_name_H-M   'P 1'
#
loop_
_entity.id
_entity.type
_entity.pdbx_description
1 polymer ?
#
loop_
_entity_poly.entity_id
_entity_poly.type
_entity_poly.pdbx_seq_one_letter_code
_entity_poly.pdbx_strand_id
1 'polypeptide(L)'
;ERAGALPREAPGMLASHYAPRAPVVLRQPGQPWPDDAACLAFTGHDLPATAQAEILSPSGDLAQSAAGLFAALRRLDARQPSRIVAELVPDHGLGEAINDRLRRAAGLG
;
A
#
# COMPACT_ATOMS: atom_id res chain seq x y z
N GLU A 1 -8.70 25.53 26.48
CA GLU A 1 -8.97 25.22 25.06
C GLU A 1 -7.64 24.86 24.40
N ARG A 2 -7.40 23.59 24.09
CA ARG A 2 -6.09 23.12 23.62
C ARG A 2 -6.09 22.98 22.10
N ALA A 3 -5.35 23.90 21.49
CA ALA A 3 -4.75 23.94 20.16
C ALA A 3 -4.98 22.71 19.26
N GLY A 4 -5.71 22.95 18.17
CA GLY A 4 -5.62 22.14 16.97
C GLY A 4 -4.23 22.28 16.36
N ALA A 5 -3.55 21.16 16.18
CA ALA A 5 -2.38 21.05 15.33
C ALA A 5 -2.68 19.92 14.34
N LEU A 6 -3.27 20.28 13.20
CA LEU A 6 -3.29 19.41 12.03
C LEU A 6 -1.83 19.23 11.57
N PRO A 7 -1.36 18.00 11.31
CA PRO A 7 -0.01 17.79 10.83
C PRO A 7 0.16 18.43 9.45
N ARG A 8 1.25 19.18 9.33
CA ARG A 8 1.69 19.91 8.15
C ARG A 8 1.90 18.95 6.98
N GLU A 9 1.15 19.16 5.92
CA GLU A 9 1.42 18.62 4.59
C GLU A 9 2.83 19.07 4.16
N ALA A 10 3.75 18.11 4.03
CA ALA A 10 5.10 18.37 3.52
C ALA A 10 5.05 18.44 1.98
N PRO A 11 5.40 19.58 1.35
CA PRO A 11 5.40 19.71 -0.10
C PRO A 11 6.70 19.11 -0.65
N GLY A 12 6.63 17.89 -1.18
CA GLY A 12 7.77 17.15 -1.72
C GLY A 12 7.37 16.31 -2.92
N MET A 13 7.54 16.88 -4.10
CA MET A 13 7.07 16.39 -5.39
C MET A 13 7.75 15.09 -5.83
N LEU A 14 6.96 14.02 -5.98
CA LEU A 14 6.97 13.12 -7.14
C LEU A 14 5.53 12.65 -7.40
N ALA A 15 4.80 13.44 -8.20
CA ALA A 15 3.49 13.16 -8.79
C ALA A 15 2.36 12.70 -7.84
N SER A 16 1.66 13.66 -7.23
CA SER A 16 0.32 13.47 -6.62
C SER A 16 -0.73 12.85 -7.58
N HIS A 17 -0.42 12.69 -8.86
CA HIS A 17 -1.30 12.04 -9.84
C HIS A 17 -1.39 10.51 -9.71
N TYR A 18 -0.45 9.85 -9.01
CA TYR A 18 -0.42 8.39 -8.88
C TYR A 18 -0.52 7.87 -7.44
N ALA A 19 -0.42 8.75 -6.45
CA ALA A 19 -0.62 8.38 -5.05
C ALA A 19 -2.13 8.18 -4.78
N PRO A 20 -2.54 7.09 -4.13
CA PRO A 20 -3.93 6.94 -3.69
C PRO A 20 -4.32 8.08 -2.75
N ARG A 21 -5.60 8.47 -2.76
CA ARG A 21 -6.16 9.46 -1.84
C ARG A 21 -6.18 8.94 -0.41
N ALA A 22 -6.47 7.66 -0.24
CA ALA A 22 -6.43 7.00 1.05
C ALA A 22 -4.99 6.91 1.57
N PRO A 23 -4.75 7.15 2.87
CA PRO A 23 -3.42 7.02 3.45
C PRO A 23 -2.94 5.57 3.33
N VAL A 24 -1.71 5.38 2.86
CA VAL A 24 -1.06 4.08 2.76
C VAL A 24 -0.22 3.83 4.01
N VAL A 25 -0.35 2.64 4.59
CA VAL A 25 0.44 2.18 5.73
C VAL A 25 1.08 0.85 5.37
N LEU A 26 2.36 0.69 5.68
CA LEU A 26 3.06 -0.58 5.48
C LEU A 26 2.75 -1.54 6.61
N ARG A 27 2.30 -2.74 6.26
CA ARG A 27 2.12 -3.86 7.19
C ARG A 27 3.50 -4.41 7.57
N GLN A 28 3.72 -4.62 8.86
CA GLN A 28 4.92 -5.30 9.31
C GLN A 28 4.79 -6.83 9.11
N PRO A 29 5.86 -7.53 8.72
CA PRO A 29 5.85 -9.00 8.64
C PRO A 29 5.35 -9.63 9.95
N GLY A 30 4.42 -10.58 9.85
CA GLY A 30 3.83 -11.27 11.01
C GLY A 30 2.67 -10.53 11.70
N GLN A 31 2.37 -9.28 11.33
CA GLN A 31 1.19 -8.59 11.83
C GLN A 31 -0.08 -9.15 11.14
N PRO A 32 -1.22 -9.30 11.84
CA PRO A 32 -2.48 -9.67 11.19
C PRO A 32 -2.96 -8.57 10.22
N TRP A 33 -3.75 -8.97 9.23
CA TRP A 33 -4.44 -8.02 8.37
C TRP A 33 -5.58 -7.34 9.14
N PRO A 34 -5.75 -6.02 9.00
CA PRO A 34 -6.89 -5.32 9.60
C PRO A 34 -8.20 -5.62 8.85
N ASP A 35 -9.31 -5.67 9.58
CA ASP A 35 -10.64 -5.87 9.00
C ASP A 35 -11.28 -4.58 8.47
N ASP A 36 -10.78 -3.42 8.91
CA ASP A 36 -11.33 -2.08 8.64
C ASP A 36 -10.52 -1.29 7.59
N ALA A 37 -9.70 -1.97 6.78
CA ALA A 37 -8.90 -1.34 5.73
C ALA A 37 -8.89 -2.11 4.42
N ALA A 38 -8.57 -1.39 3.35
CA ALA A 38 -8.21 -2.00 2.08
C ALA A 38 -6.83 -2.64 2.20
N CYS A 39 -6.67 -3.88 1.72
CA CYS A 39 -5.45 -4.65 1.88
C CYS A 39 -4.75 -4.85 0.53
N LEU A 40 -3.48 -4.47 0.41
CA LEU A 40 -2.66 -4.77 -0.75
C LEU A 40 -1.67 -5.86 -0.38
N ALA A 41 -1.93 -7.10 -0.79
CA ALA A 41 -1.10 -8.26 -0.48
C ALA A 41 -0.19 -8.64 -1.66
N PHE A 42 0.94 -9.26 -1.36
CA PHE A 42 1.82 -9.80 -2.37
C PHE A 42 1.24 -11.09 -2.98
N THR A 43 1.19 -12.18 -2.20
CA THR A 43 0.65 -13.48 -2.63
C THR A 43 -0.77 -13.75 -2.13
N GLY A 44 -1.17 -13.07 -1.05
CA GLY A 44 -2.49 -13.21 -0.44
C GLY A 44 -2.68 -14.43 0.47
N HIS A 45 -1.60 -15.14 0.83
CA HIS A 45 -1.65 -16.37 1.63
C HIS A 45 -2.38 -16.22 2.97
N ASP A 46 -2.18 -15.08 3.64
CA ASP A 46 -2.72 -14.81 4.98
C ASP A 46 -3.93 -13.85 4.98
N LEU A 47 -4.52 -13.58 3.81
CA LEU A 47 -5.64 -12.65 3.72
C LEU A 47 -6.93 -13.25 4.30
N PRO A 48 -7.66 -12.52 5.15
CA PRO A 48 -9.01 -12.89 5.54
C PRO A 48 -9.94 -12.97 4.32
N ALA A 49 -10.84 -13.97 4.28
CA ALA A 49 -11.80 -14.13 3.18
C ALA A 49 -12.76 -12.92 3.03
N THR A 50 -12.96 -12.17 4.10
CA THR A 50 -13.80 -10.97 4.15
C THR A 50 -13.03 -9.68 3.83
N ALA A 51 -11.70 -9.74 3.69
CA ALA A 51 -10.88 -8.55 3.49
C ALA A 51 -11.12 -7.93 2.12
N GLN A 52 -11.22 -6.61 2.07
CA GLN A 52 -11.22 -5.88 0.81
C GLN A 52 -9.79 -5.80 0.28
N ALA A 53 -9.36 -6.84 -0.45
CA ALA A 53 -7.98 -6.97 -0.84
C ALA A 53 -7.74 -6.90 -2.36
N GLU A 54 -6.52 -6.52 -2.73
CA GLU A 54 -5.92 -6.74 -4.04
C GLU A 54 -4.63 -7.52 -3.86
N ILE A 55 -4.41 -8.52 -4.73
CA ILE A 55 -3.22 -9.38 -4.70
C ILE A 55 -2.34 -9.01 -5.88
N LEU A 56 -1.07 -8.67 -5.62
CA LEU A 56 -0.11 -8.25 -6.64
C LEU A 56 0.34 -9.40 -7.54
N SER A 57 0.68 -10.54 -6.93
CA SER A 57 1.04 -11.75 -7.65
C SER A 57 0.79 -12.99 -6.77
N PRO A 58 -0.27 -13.78 -7.06
CA PRO A 58 -0.52 -15.03 -6.35
C PRO A 58 0.65 -16.03 -6.43
N SER A 59 1.45 -15.98 -7.50
CA SER A 59 2.64 -16.82 -7.72
C SER A 59 3.91 -16.26 -7.09
N GLY A 60 3.88 -15.03 -6.55
CA GLY A 60 5.07 -14.36 -6.01
C GLY A 60 6.01 -13.80 -7.08
N ASP A 61 5.50 -13.51 -8.28
CA ASP A 61 6.27 -12.90 -9.36
C ASP A 61 6.42 -11.38 -9.13
N LEU A 62 7.66 -10.93 -8.96
CA LEU A 62 8.01 -9.53 -8.76
C LEU A 62 7.77 -8.67 -10.01
N ALA A 63 7.94 -9.20 -11.21
CA ALA A 63 7.65 -8.48 -12.45
C ALA A 63 6.15 -8.24 -12.62
N GLN A 64 5.33 -9.26 -12.33
CA GLN A 64 3.87 -9.11 -12.29
C GLN A 64 3.47 -8.08 -11.23
N SER A 65 4.08 -8.14 -10.05
CA SER A 65 3.78 -7.21 -8.96
C SER A 65 4.13 -5.77 -9.32
N ALA A 66 5.30 -5.53 -9.94
CA ALA A 66 5.70 -4.21 -10.42
C ALA A 66 4.73 -3.65 -11.46
N ALA A 67 4.30 -4.47 -12.42
CA ALA A 67 3.35 -4.07 -13.47
C ALA A 67 1.94 -3.81 -12.91
N GLY A 68 1.51 -4.60 -11.92
CA GLY A 68 0.18 -4.54 -11.32
C GLY A 68 0.01 -3.51 -10.21
N LEU A 69 1.10 -3.05 -9.58
CA LEU A 69 1.09 -2.24 -8.36
C LEU A 69 0.16 -1.02 -8.43
N PHE A 70 0.36 -0.17 -9.42
CA PHE A 70 -0.44 1.06 -9.54
C PHE A 70 -1.90 0.79 -9.89
N ALA A 71 -2.17 -0.27 -10.67
CA ALA A 71 -3.54 -0.64 -11.00
C ALA A 71 -4.27 -1.17 -9.76
N ALA A 72 -3.61 -1.98 -8.94
CA ALA A 72 -4.14 -2.47 -7.68
C ALA A 72 -4.41 -1.32 -6.69
N LEU A 73 -3.44 -0.41 -6.51
CA LEU A 73 -3.62 0.78 -5.67
C LEU A 73 -4.81 1.63 -6.11
N ARG A 74 -4.96 1.89 -7.42
CA ARG A 74 -6.12 2.63 -7.94
C ARG A 74 -7.44 1.90 -7.70
N ARG A 75 -7.48 0.57 -7.82
CA ARG A 75 -8.70 -0.22 -7.55
C ARG A 75 -9.07 -0.19 -6.08
N LEU A 76 -8.11 -0.24 -5.17
CA LEU A 76 -8.35 -0.07 -3.74
C LEU A 76 -8.84 1.34 -3.44
N ASP A 77 -8.14 2.36 -3.96
CA ASP A 77 -8.47 3.77 -3.71
C ASP A 77 -9.84 4.17 -4.26
N ALA A 78 -10.26 3.60 -5.39
CA ALA A 78 -11.59 3.83 -5.97
C ALA A 78 -12.73 3.36 -5.05
N ARG A 79 -12.46 2.43 -4.12
CA ARG A 79 -13.41 2.00 -3.08
C ARG A 79 -13.50 2.99 -1.92
N GLN A 80 -12.70 4.06 -1.95
CA GLN A 80 -12.63 5.11 -0.91
C GLN A 80 -12.44 4.54 0.50
N PRO A 81 -11.44 3.67 0.73
CA PRO A 81 -11.19 3.11 2.04
C PRO A 81 -10.66 4.18 3.00
N SER A 82 -10.88 4.00 4.29
CA SER A 82 -10.31 4.87 5.32
C SER A 82 -8.78 4.87 5.32
N ARG A 83 -8.16 3.73 4.93
CA ARG A 83 -6.73 3.56 4.71
C ARG A 83 -6.44 2.32 3.85
N ILE A 84 -5.26 2.28 3.24
CA ILE A 84 -4.73 1.12 2.53
C ILE A 84 -3.57 0.55 3.34
N VAL A 85 -3.64 -0.73 3.68
CA VAL A 85 -2.55 -1.45 4.34
C VAL A 85 -1.85 -2.32 3.30
N ALA A 86 -0.58 -2.04 3.04
CA ALA A 86 0.22 -2.71 2.01
C ALA A 86 1.30 -3.61 2.61
N GLU A 87 1.41 -4.82 2.09
CA GLU A 87 2.50 -5.75 2.37
C GLU A 87 3.72 -5.44 1.50
N LEU A 88 4.91 -5.54 2.09
CA LEU A 88 6.17 -5.45 1.36
C LEU A 88 6.46 -6.75 0.62
N VAL A 89 7.10 -6.64 -0.54
CA VAL A 89 7.58 -7.80 -1.30
C VAL A 89 9.02 -8.15 -0.88
N PRO A 90 9.54 -9.35 -1.24
CA PRO A 90 10.94 -9.68 -0.99
C PRO A 90 11.90 -8.62 -1.50
N ASP A 91 12.85 -8.17 -0.67
CA ASP A 91 13.74 -7.02 -0.96
C ASP A 91 14.96 -7.44 -1.81
N HIS A 92 14.69 -7.96 -3.01
CA HIS A 92 15.73 -8.29 -3.99
C HIS A 92 15.29 -7.98 -5.42
N GLY A 93 16.21 -7.47 -6.24
CA GLY A 93 15.96 -7.23 -7.66
C GLY A 93 14.84 -6.21 -7.87
N LEU A 94 13.74 -6.61 -8.52
CA LEU A 94 12.58 -5.74 -8.71
C LEU A 94 11.87 -5.38 -7.40
N GLY A 95 12.04 -6.20 -6.36
CA GLY A 95 11.37 -6.02 -5.08
C GLY A 95 11.83 -4.78 -4.32
N GLU A 96 13.11 -4.42 -4.39
CA GLU A 96 13.65 -3.19 -3.81
C GLU A 96 12.95 -1.95 -4.40
N ALA A 97 12.77 -1.93 -5.71
CA ALA A 97 12.08 -0.84 -6.41
C ALA A 97 10.57 -0.81 -6.14
N ILE A 98 9.94 -1.96 -5.90
CA ILE A 98 8.53 -2.04 -5.48
C ILE A 98 8.39 -1.47 -4.06
N ASN A 99 9.26 -1.91 -3.14
CA ASN A 99 9.26 -1.48 -1.75
C ASN A 99 9.55 0.00 -1.60
N ASP A 100 10.48 0.57 -2.38
CA ASP A 100 10.72 2.02 -2.44
C ASP A 100 9.45 2.78 -2.84
N ARG A 101 8.73 2.33 -3.87
CA ARG A 101 7.45 2.94 -4.28
C ARG A 101 6.37 2.85 -3.20
N LEU A 102 6.28 1.70 -2.52
CA LEU A 102 5.35 1.50 -1.41
C LEU A 102 5.68 2.43 -0.22
N ARG A 103 6.96 2.57 0.13
CA ARG A 103 7.42 3.48 1.18
C ARG A 103 7.11 4.94 0.85
N ARG A 104 7.32 5.36 -0.40
CA ARG A 104 6.94 6.70 -0.87
C ARG A 104 5.43 6.92 -0.82
N ALA A 105 4.64 5.93 -1.24
CA ALA A 105 3.19 5.99 -1.13
C ALA A 105 2.71 6.12 0.33
N ALA A 106 3.45 5.54 1.28
CA ALA A 106 3.21 5.67 2.72
C ALA A 106 3.79 6.95 3.36
N GLY A 107 4.42 7.84 2.57
CA GLY A 107 5.04 9.07 3.09
C GLY A 107 6.32 8.84 3.90
N LEU A 108 6.98 7.69 3.72
CA LEU A 108 8.24 7.31 4.40
C LEU A 108 9.49 7.54 3.53
N GLY A 109 9.34 8.21 2.38
CA GLY A 109 10.41 8.43 1.39
C GLY A 109 10.88 9.87 1.31
#